data_AF-A0A6I2VUD2-F1
#
_entry.id   AF-A0A6I2VUD2-F1
#
_cell.length_a   1.000
_cell.length_b   1.000
_cell.length_c   1.000
_cell.angle_alpha   90.00
_cell.angle_beta   90.00
_cell.angle_gamma   90.00
#
_symmetry.space_group_name_H-M   'P 1'
#
loop_
_entity.id
_entity.type
_entity.pdbx_description
1 polymer ?
#
loop_
_entity_poly.entity_id
_entity_poly.type
_entity_poly.pdbx_seq_one_letter_code
_entity_poly.pdbx_strand_id
1 'polypeptide(L)'
;MATRDVSYFSGVVTAPFGDVTVVASGLGVRYVMFSEDAHPKPLSEIDIHVDPEHHLVKSTLEQLREYFTGARTAFDVLLDLHGTEFQVATW
;
A
#
# COMPACT_ATOMS: atom_id res chain seq x y z
N MET A 1 6.57 18.91 18.63
CA MET A 1 5.52 17.88 18.48
C MET A 1 6.25 16.57 18.30
N ALA A 2 6.05 15.59 19.20
CA ALA A 2 6.74 14.32 19.12
C ALA A 2 6.34 13.63 17.81
N THR A 3 7.30 13.44 16.90
CA THR A 3 7.15 12.57 15.74
C THR A 3 6.78 11.21 16.29
N ARG A 4 5.51 10.79 16.15
CA ARG A 4 5.19 9.38 16.34
C ARG A 4 6.02 8.66 15.29
N ASP A 5 6.92 7.78 15.72
CA ASP A 5 7.48 6.74 14.86
C ASP A 5 6.31 5.90 14.36
N VAL A 6 5.76 6.29 13.21
CA VAL A 6 4.78 5.48 12.50
C VAL A 6 5.60 4.44 11.75
N SER A 7 5.64 3.22 12.27
CA SER A 7 6.24 2.09 11.56
C SER A 7 5.38 1.73 10.37
N TYR A 8 6.00 1.61 9.21
CA TYR A 8 5.37 1.10 8.00
C TYR A 8 5.87 -0.30 7.69
N PHE A 9 5.03 -1.09 7.06
CA PHE A 9 5.31 -2.46 6.64
C PHE A 9 5.06 -2.60 5.14
N SER A 10 5.87 -3.39 4.46
CA SER A 10 5.77 -3.56 3.01
C SER A 10 5.89 -5.00 2.56
N GLY A 11 5.31 -5.26 1.40
CA GLY A 11 5.40 -6.54 0.69
C GLY A 11 5.09 -6.35 -0.78
N VAL A 12 5.38 -7.38 -1.57
CA VAL A 12 5.31 -7.33 -3.04
C VAL A 12 4.44 -8.46 -3.55
N VAL A 13 3.65 -8.15 -4.59
CA VAL A 13 2.94 -9.14 -5.41
C VAL A 13 3.32 -8.93 -6.88
N THR A 14 3.65 -10.02 -7.56
CA THR A 14 3.91 -9.99 -9.00
C THR A 14 2.59 -10.01 -9.75
N ALA A 15 2.34 -8.96 -10.53
CA ALA A 15 1.21 -8.84 -11.44
C ALA A 15 1.64 -9.16 -12.89
N PRO A 16 0.69 -9.43 -13.82
CA PRO A 16 1.01 -9.69 -15.23
C PRO A 16 1.78 -8.56 -15.94
N PHE A 17 1.75 -7.35 -15.40
CA PHE A 17 2.38 -6.14 -15.94
C PHE A 17 3.55 -5.62 -15.09
N GLY A 18 4.02 -6.40 -14.11
CA GLY A 18 5.14 -6.03 -13.24
C GLY A 18 4.83 -6.17 -11.75
N ASP A 19 5.84 -5.95 -10.92
CA ASP A 19 5.69 -6.04 -9.48
C ASP A 19 4.93 -4.83 -8.93
N VAL A 20 4.05 -5.13 -7.96
CA VAL A 20 3.29 -4.14 -7.20
C VAL A 20 3.72 -4.24 -5.75
N THR A 21 4.26 -3.13 -5.24
CA THR A 21 4.63 -2.98 -3.84
C THR A 21 3.47 -2.37 -3.07
N VAL A 22 3.10 -2.98 -1.96
CA VAL A 22 2.13 -2.46 -0.99
C VAL A 22 2.89 -1.99 0.23
N VAL A 23 2.55 -0.80 0.73
CA VAL A 23 3.05 -0.27 2.01
C VAL A 23 1.84 0.07 2.87
N ALA A 24 1.83 -0.40 4.12
CA ALA A 24 0.77 -0.15 5.09
C ALA A 24 1.34 0.42 6.40
N SER A 25 0.58 1.30 7.04
CA SER A 25 0.78 1.69 8.43
C SER A 25 -0.10 0.82 9.34
N GLY A 26 -0.10 1.10 10.65
CA GLY A 26 -1.08 0.50 11.57
C GLY A 26 -2.54 0.96 11.33
N LEU A 27 -2.79 1.97 10.48
CA LEU A 27 -4.13 2.47 10.16
C LEU A 27 -4.71 1.85 8.89
N GLY A 28 -3.87 1.49 7.93
CA GLY A 28 -4.32 0.98 6.63
C GLY A 28 -3.22 1.01 5.57
N VAL A 29 -3.61 0.64 4.34
CA VAL A 29 -2.76 0.73 3.15
C VAL A 29 -2.48 2.19 2.84
N ARG A 30 -1.20 2.52 2.79
CA ARG A 30 -0.67 3.88 2.61
C ARG A 30 -0.24 4.12 1.17
N TYR A 31 0.45 3.15 0.57
CA TYR A 31 0.92 3.23 -0.81
C TYR A 31 0.69 1.90 -1.54
N VAL A 32 0.35 2.01 -2.82
CA VAL A 32 0.44 0.94 -3.81
C VAL A 32 1.28 1.50 -4.96
N MET A 33 2.39 0.85 -5.28
CA MET A 33 3.40 1.38 -6.20
C MET A 33 3.79 0.32 -7.23
N PHE A 34 3.93 0.74 -8.47
CA PHE A 34 4.45 -0.10 -9.55
C PHE A 34 5.97 0.10 -9.67
N SER A 35 6.71 -0.91 -10.12
CA SER A 35 8.16 -0.84 -10.28
C SER A 35 8.64 0.30 -11.18
N GLU A 36 7.82 0.72 -12.15
CA GLU A 36 8.10 1.80 -13.11
C GLU A 36 7.19 3.02 -12.87
N ASP A 37 6.96 3.39 -11.60
CA ASP A 37 6.15 4.56 -11.26
C ASP A 37 6.83 5.86 -11.75
N ALA A 38 6.15 6.58 -12.66
CA ALA A 38 6.62 7.86 -13.20
C ALA A 38 6.67 8.97 -12.14
N HIS A 39 5.96 8.80 -11.02
CA HIS A 39 5.90 9.75 -9.92
C HIS A 39 6.36 9.09 -8.61
N PRO A 40 7.68 9.09 -8.34
CA PRO A 40 8.21 8.48 -7.13
C PRO A 40 7.59 9.11 -5.88
N LYS A 41 7.25 8.27 -4.92
CA LYS A 41 6.67 8.68 -3.63
C LYS A 41 7.79 9.12 -2.68
N PRO A 42 7.55 10.06 -1.74
CA PRO A 42 8.56 10.54 -0.81
C PRO A 42 8.82 9.50 0.31
N LEU A 43 9.37 8.34 -0.05
CA LEU A 43 9.58 7.22 0.88
C LEU A 43 10.81 7.41 1.78
N SER A 44 11.71 8.36 1.46
CA SER A 44 12.96 8.57 2.19
C SER A 44 12.79 9.05 3.63
N GLU A 45 11.60 9.57 3.96
CA GLU A 45 11.28 10.11 5.29
C GLU A 45 10.45 9.15 6.14
N ILE A 46 10.18 7.94 5.65
CA ILE A 46 9.39 6.92 6.36
C ILE A 46 10.19 5.65 6.57
N ASP A 47 10.08 5.11 7.78
CA ASP A 47 10.72 3.85 8.16
C ASP A 47 9.84 2.66 7.74
N ILE A 48 10.19 2.06 6.59
CA ILE A 48 9.47 0.93 6.01
C ILE A 48 10.24 -0.36 6.30
N HIS A 49 9.59 -1.24 7.06
CA HIS A 49 10.04 -2.60 7.30
C HIS A 49 9.51 -3.51 6.20
N VAL A 50 10.35 -4.37 5.64
CA VAL A 50 9.88 -5.43 4.73
C VAL A 50 9.30 -6.54 5.60
N ASP A 51 7.97 -6.63 5.63
CA ASP A 51 7.21 -7.61 6.40
C ASP A 51 5.91 -7.95 5.63
N PRO A 52 5.98 -8.92 4.69
CA PRO A 52 4.81 -9.36 3.94
C PRO A 52 3.80 -10.13 4.82
N GLU A 53 4.16 -10.54 6.04
CA GLU A 53 3.28 -11.25 6.96
C GLU A 53 2.49 -10.29 7.88
N HIS A 54 2.85 -9.01 7.92
CA HIS A 54 2.04 -7.99 8.58
C HIS A 54 0.59 -8.06 8.05
N HIS A 55 -0.38 -8.22 8.97
CA HIS A 55 -1.77 -8.55 8.64
C HIS A 55 -2.41 -7.69 7.54
N LEU A 56 -2.20 -6.37 7.55
CA LEU A 56 -2.73 -5.45 6.52
C LEU A 56 -2.03 -5.61 5.17
N VAL A 57 -0.71 -5.85 5.17
CA VAL A 57 0.06 -6.09 3.94
C VAL A 57 -0.36 -7.43 3.36
N LYS A 58 -0.31 -8.50 4.16
CA LYS A 58 -0.67 -9.86 3.76
C LYS A 58 -2.06 -9.93 3.14
N SER A 59 -3.07 -9.40 3.83
CA SER A 59 -4.44 -9.39 3.34
C SER A 59 -4.56 -8.62 2.02
N THR A 60 -3.90 -7.47 1.89
CA THR A 60 -3.91 -6.69 0.65
C THR A 60 -3.24 -7.44 -0.50
N LEU A 61 -2.10 -8.10 -0.26
CA LEU A 61 -1.41 -8.90 -1.27
C LEU A 61 -2.27 -10.09 -1.73
N GLU A 62 -2.99 -10.75 -0.82
CA GLU A 62 -3.94 -11.81 -1.17
C GLU A 62 -5.07 -11.29 -2.05
N GLN A 63 -5.70 -10.17 -1.69
CA GLN A 63 -6.76 -9.57 -2.49
C GLN A 63 -6.27 -9.10 -3.86
N LEU A 64 -5.03 -8.59 -3.97
CA LEU A 64 -4.43 -8.25 -5.25
C LEU A 64 -4.22 -9.48 -6.13
N ARG A 65 -3.77 -10.61 -5.58
CA ARG A 65 -3.65 -11.87 -6.35
C ARG A 65 -5.01 -12.34 -6.87
N GLU A 66 -6.05 -12.26 -6.04
CA GLU A 66 -7.43 -12.58 -6.46
C GLU A 66 -7.93 -11.63 -7.54
N TYR A 67 -7.62 -10.33 -7.41
CA TYR A 67 -8.00 -9.32 -8.40
C TYR A 67 -7.31 -9.56 -9.75
N PHE A 68 -6.00 -9.85 -9.75
CA PHE A 68 -5.25 -10.11 -11.00
C PHE A 68 -5.69 -11.40 -11.71
N THR A 69 -6.30 -12.33 -11.00
CA THR A 69 -6.89 -13.55 -11.58
C THR A 69 -8.37 -13.39 -11.94
N GLY A 70 -8.97 -12.22 -11.65
CA GLY A 70 -10.39 -11.95 -11.89
C GLY A 70 -11.35 -12.60 -10.89
N ALA A 71 -10.84 -13.26 -9.85
CA ALA A 71 -11.65 -13.90 -8.80
C ALA A 71 -12.31 -12.87 -7.86
N ARG A 72 -11.77 -11.65 -7.81
CA ARG A 72 -12.26 -10.53 -7.01
C ARG A 72 -12.47 -9.30 -7.88
N THR A 73 -13.55 -8.57 -7.63
CA THR A 73 -13.85 -7.29 -8.30
C THR A 73 -13.96 -6.10 -7.33
N ALA A 74 -13.84 -6.33 -6.02
CA ALA A 74 -13.92 -5.31 -4.98
C ALA A 74 -12.94 -5.60 -3.84
N PHE A 75 -12.32 -4.57 -3.29
CA PHE A 75 -11.38 -4.67 -2.17
C PHE A 75 -12.06 -4.38 -0.84
N ASP A 76 -11.67 -5.13 0.18
CA ASP A 76 -12.01 -4.90 1.59
C ASP A 76 -10.70 -4.60 2.34
N VAL A 77 -10.22 -3.37 2.22
CA VAL A 77 -8.94 -2.93 2.77
C VAL A 77 -9.12 -1.59 3.48
N LEU A 78 -8.47 -1.43 4.62
CA LEU A 78 -8.36 -0.13 5.27
C LEU A 78 -7.39 0.76 4.48
N LEU A 79 -7.71 2.05 4.36
CA LEU A 79 -6.89 3.02 3.64
C LEU A 79 -6.39 4.10 4.61
N ASP A 80 -5.09 4.38 4.52
CA ASP A 80 -4.42 5.46 5.25
C ASP A 80 -4.14 6.63 4.30
N LEU A 81 -5.21 7.30 3.86
CA LEU A 81 -5.15 8.37 2.87
C LEU A 81 -4.56 9.65 3.47
N HIS A 82 -3.54 10.20 2.82
CA HIS A 82 -3.10 11.58 3.08
C HIS A 82 -2.94 12.29 1.75
N GLY A 83 -3.59 13.43 1.67
CA GLY A 83 -3.52 14.39 0.59
C GLY A 83 -4.14 15.69 1.08
N THR A 84 -4.33 16.64 0.17
CA THR A 84 -5.20 17.78 0.44
C THR A 84 -6.64 17.31 0.66
N GLU A 85 -7.47 18.14 1.29
CA GLU A 85 -8.90 17.83 1.47
C GLU A 85 -9.58 17.48 0.13
N PHE A 86 -9.23 18.22 -0.93
CA PHE A 86 -9.74 17.95 -2.27
C PHE A 86 -9.31 16.58 -2.81
N GLN A 87 -8.04 16.19 -2.60
CA GLN A 87 -7.54 14.87 -3.04
C GLN A 87 -8.29 13.74 -2.32
N VAL A 88 -8.38 13.81 -0.99
CA VAL A 88 -9.06 12.77 -0.19
C VAL A 88 -10.54 12.68 -0.50
N ALA A 89 -11.21 13.80 -0.78
CA ALA A 89 -12.63 13.79 -1.14
C ALA A 89 -12.90 13.24 -2.56
N THR A 90 -11.88 13.18 -3.42
CA THR A 90 -12.01 12.72 -4.81
C THR A 90 -11.66 11.24 -4.96
N TRP A 91 -10.70 10.75 -4.17
CA TRP A 91 -10.32 9.34 -4.12
C TRP A 91 -11.42 8.49 -3.47
#